data_AF-A0A7J3XH32-F1
#
_entry.id   AF-A0A7J3XH32-F1
#
_cell.length_a   1.000
_cell.length_b   1.000
_cell.length_c   1.000
_cell.angle_alpha   90.00
_cell.angle_beta   90.00
_cell.angle_gamma   90.00
#
_symmetry.space_group_name_H-M   'P 1'
#
loop_
_entity.id
_entity.type
_entity.pdbx_description
1 polymer ?
#
loop_
_entity_poly.entity_id
_entity_poly.type
_entity_poly.pdbx_seq_one_letter_code
_entity_poly.pdbx_strand_id
1 'polypeptide(L)'
;MGPEALEVFNRIALPERITGELISRYVRRAIRLGIWRRLKPESRALLLVARRFTVLRSPAVTSVVRGVLLEIEVRTLRGRALLYGILIALRDPFLRLAGVLKDVAKLLVLGISYLNNPPVFRFYG
;
A
#
# COMPACT_ATOMS: atom_id res chain seq x y z
N MET A 1 -9.32 -9.53 6.03
CA MET A 1 -8.76 -9.46 4.65
C MET A 1 -7.92 -10.70 4.40
N GLY A 2 -7.99 -11.29 3.19
CA GLY A 2 -7.26 -12.53 2.88
C GLY A 2 -5.75 -12.31 2.71
N PRO A 3 -4.89 -13.28 3.11
CA PRO A 3 -3.42 -13.15 3.05
C PRO A 3 -2.91 -12.93 1.62
N GLU A 4 -3.55 -13.56 0.63
CA GLU A 4 -3.20 -13.47 -0.80
C GLU A 4 -3.30 -12.03 -1.34
N ALA A 5 -4.33 -11.28 -0.96
CA ALA A 5 -4.53 -9.91 -1.42
C ALA A 5 -3.43 -8.96 -0.92
N LEU A 6 -2.94 -9.17 0.31
CA LEU A 6 -1.86 -8.39 0.89
C LEU A 6 -0.52 -8.68 0.20
N GLU A 7 -0.30 -9.92 -0.20
CA GLU A 7 0.91 -10.30 -0.94
C GLU A 7 0.95 -9.64 -2.32
N VAL A 8 -0.15 -9.72 -3.08
CA VAL A 8 -0.27 -9.05 -4.38
C VAL A 8 -0.14 -7.53 -4.22
N PHE A 9 -0.77 -6.96 -3.19
CA PHE A 9 -0.66 -5.54 -2.90
C PHE A 9 0.78 -5.12 -2.61
N ASN A 10 1.52 -5.89 -1.79
CA ASN A 10 2.92 -5.59 -1.47
C ASN A 10 3.81 -5.57 -2.72
N ARG A 11 3.59 -6.52 -3.65
CA ARG A 11 4.33 -6.59 -4.93
C ARG A 11 4.04 -5.39 -5.84
N ILE A 12 2.82 -4.88 -5.86
CA ILE A 12 2.41 -3.78 -6.77
C ILE A 12 2.66 -2.40 -6.15
N ALA A 13 2.41 -2.24 -4.85
CA ALA A 13 2.36 -0.93 -4.19
C ALA A 13 3.75 -0.35 -3.91
N LEU A 14 4.76 -1.20 -3.68
CA LEU A 14 6.11 -0.75 -3.36
C LEU A 14 7.13 -1.27 -4.39
N PRO A 15 8.09 -0.44 -4.80
CA PRO A 15 9.19 -0.89 -5.64
C PRO A 15 10.06 -1.92 -4.89
N GLU A 16 10.78 -2.74 -5.63
CA GLU A 16 11.73 -3.71 -5.05
C GLU A 16 12.82 -3.01 -4.25
N ARG A 17 13.36 -1.91 -4.79
CA ARG A 17 14.44 -1.14 -4.16
C ARG A 17 13.89 0.01 -3.32
N ILE A 18 14.21 0.00 -2.03
CA ILE A 18 13.87 1.07 -1.08
C ILE A 18 15.06 2.01 -0.92
N THR A 19 14.90 3.24 -1.41
CA THR A 19 15.91 4.31 -1.32
C THR A 19 15.51 5.36 -0.30
N GLY A 20 16.48 6.13 0.21
CA GLY A 20 16.19 7.24 1.14
C GLY A 20 15.27 8.30 0.55
N GLU A 21 15.35 8.53 -0.78
CA GLU A 21 14.43 9.46 -1.47
C GLU A 21 13.01 8.91 -1.52
N LEU A 22 12.84 7.61 -1.77
CA LEU A 22 11.52 6.97 -1.66
C LEU A 22 10.94 7.16 -0.27
N ILE A 23 11.73 6.85 0.78
CA ILE A 23 11.32 7.03 2.17
C ILE A 23 10.95 8.49 2.44
N SER A 24 11.76 9.45 1.98
CA SER A 24 11.48 10.88 2.13
C SER A 24 10.15 11.29 1.50
N ARG A 25 9.84 10.79 0.29
CA ARG A 25 8.54 11.01 -0.36
C ARG A 25 7.38 10.45 0.47
N TYR A 26 7.55 9.25 1.01
CA TYR A 26 6.54 8.62 1.88
C TYR A 26 6.34 9.37 3.19
N VAL A 27 7.42 9.84 3.83
CA VAL A 27 7.34 10.68 5.04
C VAL A 27 6.58 11.98 4.75
N ARG A 28 6.94 12.71 3.68
CA ARG A 28 6.23 13.93 3.26
C ARG A 28 4.75 13.65 2.99
N ARG A 29 4.44 12.55 2.30
CA ARG A 29 3.07 12.10 2.03
C ARG A 29 2.31 11.79 3.32
N ALA A 30 2.90 11.03 4.24
CA ALA A 30 2.29 10.66 5.50
C ALA A 30 1.98 11.87 6.38
N ILE A 31 2.86 12.89 6.39
CA ILE A 31 2.63 14.15 7.10
C ILE A 31 1.44 14.90 6.49
N ARG A 32 1.43 15.10 5.17
CA ARG A 32 0.35 15.81 4.47
C ARG A 32 -1.03 15.18 4.68
N LEU A 33 -1.09 13.85 4.72
CA LEU A 33 -2.34 13.10 4.91
C LEU A 33 -2.71 12.90 6.40
N GLY A 34 -1.94 13.46 7.34
CA GLY A 34 -2.16 13.28 8.78
C GLY A 34 -1.88 11.85 9.30
N ILE A 35 -1.41 10.94 8.45
CA ILE A 35 -1.08 9.55 8.79
C ILE A 35 0.11 9.50 9.75
N TRP A 36 1.05 10.44 9.64
CA TRP A 36 2.28 10.47 10.43
C TRP A 36 2.04 10.34 11.93
N ARG A 37 1.01 11.01 12.47
CA ARG A 37 0.70 11.01 13.92
C ARG A 37 0.14 9.67 14.41
N ARG A 38 -0.38 8.84 13.50
CA ARG A 38 -0.96 7.53 13.81
C ARG A 38 0.08 6.41 13.77
N LEU A 39 1.26 6.67 13.23
CA LEU A 39 2.36 5.71 13.22
C LEU A 39 2.98 5.57 14.62
N LYS A 40 3.41 4.36 14.96
CA LYS A 40 4.14 4.10 16.20
C LYS A 40 5.39 4.99 16.30
N PRO A 41 5.79 5.46 17.49
CA PRO A 41 6.99 6.28 17.68
C PRO A 41 8.25 5.67 17.06
N GLU A 42 8.44 4.35 17.22
CA GLU A 42 9.59 3.60 16.70
C GLU A 42 9.62 3.60 15.18
N SER A 43 8.46 3.42 14.54
CA SER A 43 8.31 3.48 13.09
C SER A 43 8.67 4.87 12.55
N ARG A 44 8.27 5.94 13.25
CA ARG A 44 8.63 7.31 12.88
C ARG A 44 10.12 7.56 12.99
N ALA A 45 10.74 7.17 14.10
CA ALA A 45 12.17 7.29 14.32
C ALA A 45 12.96 6.53 13.24
N LEU A 46 12.55 5.29 12.96
CA LEU A 46 13.16 4.47 11.90
C LEU A 46 13.11 5.16 10.54
N LEU A 47 11.96 5.70 10.12
CA LEU A 47 11.85 6.39 8.83
C LEU A 47 12.72 7.66 8.75
N LEU A 48 12.83 8.42 9.86
CA LEU A 48 13.65 9.62 9.92
C LEU A 48 15.15 9.34 9.80
N VAL A 49 15.59 8.18 10.31
CA VAL A 49 16.97 7.71 10.16
C VAL A 49 17.18 7.08 8.79
N ALA A 50 16.30 6.16 8.39
CA ALA A 50 16.40 5.40 7.15
C ALA A 50 16.40 6.29 5.89
N ARG A 51 15.70 7.44 5.92
CA ARG A 51 15.68 8.38 4.79
C ARG A 51 17.04 9.03 4.47
N ARG A 52 17.99 8.99 5.40
CA ARG A 52 19.34 9.57 5.21
C ARG A 52 20.26 8.68 4.38
N PHE A 53 19.91 7.41 4.20
CA PHE A 53 20.72 6.47 3.41
C PHE A 53 20.30 6.52 1.94
N THR A 54 21.27 6.42 1.03
CA THR A 54 20.98 6.31 -0.41
C THR A 54 20.20 5.02 -0.70
N VAL A 55 20.66 3.90 -0.15
CA VAL A 55 20.02 2.57 -0.24
C VAL A 55 20.15 1.84 1.08
N LEU A 56 19.08 1.16 1.51
CA LEU A 56 19.12 0.26 2.66
C LEU A 56 19.78 -1.07 2.28
N ARG A 57 20.95 -1.36 2.84
CA ARG A 57 21.70 -2.59 2.55
C ARG A 57 21.22 -3.80 3.35
N SER A 58 20.82 -3.58 4.61
CA SER A 58 20.39 -4.67 5.49
C SER A 58 19.01 -5.20 5.08
N PRO A 59 18.87 -6.52 4.81
CA PRO A 59 17.58 -7.13 4.51
C PRO A 59 16.56 -6.98 5.65
N ALA A 60 17.02 -7.11 6.90
CA ALA A 60 16.16 -6.98 8.07
C ALA A 60 15.65 -5.54 8.24
N VAL A 61 16.50 -4.54 8.05
CA VAL A 61 16.06 -3.13 8.11
C VAL A 61 15.10 -2.84 6.94
N THR A 62 15.40 -3.38 5.76
CA THR A 62 14.57 -3.21 4.57
C THR A 62 13.17 -3.79 4.77
N SER A 63 13.04 -4.98 5.37
CA SER A 63 11.74 -5.61 5.62
C SER A 63 10.91 -4.81 6.62
N VAL A 64 11.53 -4.31 7.70
CA VAL A 64 10.84 -3.46 8.69
C VAL A 64 10.39 -2.14 8.06
N VAL A 65 11.28 -1.45 7.34
CA VAL A 65 10.94 -0.21 6.65
C VAL A 65 9.82 -0.44 5.64
N ARG A 66 9.90 -1.52 4.84
CA ARG A 66 8.85 -1.91 3.89
C ARG A 66 7.50 -2.06 4.59
N GLY A 67 7.46 -2.73 5.75
CA GLY A 67 6.26 -2.86 6.57
C GLY A 67 5.65 -1.50 6.93
N VAL A 68 6.46 -0.55 7.39
CA VAL A 68 5.99 0.80 7.72
C VAL A 68 5.50 1.55 6.47
N LEU A 69 6.18 1.43 5.33
CA LEU A 69 5.76 2.06 4.08
C LEU A 69 4.41 1.50 3.59
N LEU A 70 4.18 0.19 3.71
CA LEU A 70 2.88 -0.42 3.42
C LEU A 70 1.80 0.10 4.38
N GLU A 71 2.12 0.23 5.65
CA GLU A 71 1.21 0.78 6.66
C GLU A 71 0.77 2.22 6.35
N ILE A 72 1.65 3.01 5.74
CA ILE A 72 1.34 4.33 5.19
C ILE A 72 0.45 4.19 3.96
N GLU A 73 0.85 3.35 3.00
CA GLU A 73 0.18 3.25 1.70
C GLU A 73 -1.27 2.77 1.83
N VAL A 74 -1.53 1.77 2.68
CA VAL A 74 -2.88 1.24 2.98
C VAL A 74 -3.81 2.30 3.57
N ARG A 75 -3.28 3.38 4.16
CA ARG A 75 -4.09 4.49 4.69
C ARG A 75 -4.36 5.60 3.66
N THR A 76 -3.67 5.58 2.52
CA THR A 76 -3.93 6.53 1.44
C THR A 76 -5.21 6.15 0.67
N LEU A 77 -5.85 7.12 -0.01
CA LEU A 77 -6.99 6.81 -0.88
C LEU A 77 -6.59 5.84 -2.00
N ARG A 78 -5.48 6.13 -2.67
CA ARG A 78 -4.94 5.30 -3.76
C ARG A 78 -4.63 3.88 -3.30
N GLY A 79 -3.94 3.72 -2.16
CA GLY A 79 -3.59 2.40 -1.63
C GLY A 79 -4.82 1.62 -1.19
N ARG A 80 -5.82 2.27 -0.56
CA ARG A 80 -7.11 1.63 -0.28
C ARG A 80 -7.81 1.17 -1.55
N ALA A 81 -7.88 2.03 -2.56
CA ALA A 81 -8.48 1.68 -3.84
C ALA A 81 -7.78 0.47 -4.45
N LEU A 82 -6.45 0.50 -4.55
CA LEU A 82 -5.68 -0.61 -5.09
C LEU A 82 -5.95 -1.91 -4.32
N LEU A 83 -5.97 -1.85 -2.99
CA LEU A 83 -6.19 -3.00 -2.14
C LEU A 83 -7.61 -3.59 -2.31
N TYR A 84 -8.64 -2.75 -2.37
CA TYR A 84 -10.02 -3.22 -2.64
C TYR A 84 -10.17 -3.74 -4.07
N GLY A 85 -9.54 -3.10 -5.05
CA GLY A 85 -9.51 -3.57 -6.43
C GLY A 85 -8.90 -4.96 -6.55
N ILE A 86 -7.78 -5.22 -5.87
CA ILE A 86 -7.16 -6.55 -5.79
C ILE A 86 -8.09 -7.54 -5.12
N LEU A 87 -8.74 -7.16 -4.02
CA LEU A 87 -9.65 -8.04 -3.29
C LEU A 87 -10.85 -8.46 -4.15
N ILE A 88 -11.45 -7.51 -4.88
CA ILE A 88 -12.54 -7.76 -5.82
C ILE A 88 -12.06 -8.66 -6.96
N ALA A 89 -10.94 -8.31 -7.59
CA ALA A 89 -10.38 -9.08 -8.68
C ALA A 89 -9.97 -10.50 -8.27
N LEU A 90 -9.60 -10.73 -7.01
CA LEU A 90 -9.34 -12.07 -6.48
C LEU A 90 -10.64 -12.83 -6.16
N ARG A 91 -11.71 -12.17 -5.73
CA ARG A 91 -12.94 -12.89 -5.38
C ARG A 91 -13.79 -13.26 -6.58
N ASP A 92 -13.65 -12.53 -7.69
CA ASP A 92 -14.41 -12.77 -8.91
C ASP A 92 -13.60 -13.62 -9.92
N PRO A 93 -14.05 -14.87 -10.21
CA PRO A 93 -13.39 -15.75 -11.17
C PRO A 93 -13.28 -15.17 -12.59
N PHE A 94 -14.28 -14.38 -13.01
CA PHE A 94 -14.28 -13.77 -14.34
C PHE A 94 -13.21 -12.68 -14.44
N LEU A 95 -13.06 -11.85 -13.41
CA LEU A 95 -12.01 -10.82 -13.36
C LEU A 95 -10.60 -11.43 -13.26
N ARG A 96 -10.45 -12.56 -12.56
CA ARG A 96 -9.20 -13.34 -12.54
C ARG A 96 -8.84 -13.83 -13.94
N LEU A 97 -9.79 -14.47 -14.64
CA LEU A 97 -9.61 -14.99 -16.00
C LEU A 97 -9.32 -13.87 -17.01
N ALA A 98 -9.98 -12.72 -16.86
CA ALA A 98 -9.75 -11.54 -17.68
C ALA A 98 -8.38 -10.85 -17.43
N GLY A 99 -7.57 -11.36 -16.51
CA GLY A 99 -6.22 -10.87 -16.26
C GLY A 99 -6.15 -9.50 -15.58
N VAL A 100 -7.22 -9.07 -14.89
CA VAL A 100 -7.33 -7.74 -14.28
C VAL A 100 -6.24 -7.47 -13.24
N LEU A 101 -5.73 -8.50 -12.58
CA LEU A 101 -4.62 -8.40 -11.60
C LEU A 101 -3.31 -7.86 -12.21
N LYS A 102 -3.14 -7.95 -13.54
CA LYS A 102 -1.95 -7.44 -14.24
C LYS A 102 -2.06 -5.95 -14.58
N ASP A 103 -3.26 -5.37 -14.45
CA ASP A 103 -3.55 -4.00 -14.87
C ASP A 103 -3.88 -3.12 -13.66
N VAL A 104 -2.89 -2.35 -13.21
CA VAL A 104 -3.00 -1.45 -12.06
C VAL A 104 -4.10 -0.39 -12.27
N ALA A 105 -4.32 0.07 -13.50
CA ALA A 105 -5.35 1.06 -13.78
C ALA A 105 -6.75 0.46 -13.57
N LYS A 106 -7.00 -0.74 -14.08
CA LYS A 106 -8.26 -1.45 -13.84
C LYS A 106 -8.50 -1.76 -12.36
N LEU A 107 -7.46 -2.17 -11.63
CA LEU A 107 -7.55 -2.39 -10.18
C LEU A 107 -7.92 -1.10 -9.44
N LEU A 108 -7.32 0.04 -9.81
CA LEU A 108 -7.68 1.32 -9.23
C LEU A 108 -9.13 1.71 -9.55
N VAL A 109 -9.60 1.50 -10.78
CA VAL A 109 -10.99 1.78 -11.17
C VAL A 109 -11.97 0.95 -10.33
N LEU A 110 -11.75 -0.36 -10.22
CA LEU A 110 -12.57 -1.24 -9.38
C LEU A 110 -12.58 -0.79 -7.92
N GLY A 111 -11.40 -0.47 -7.39
CA GLY A 111 -11.23 0.00 -6.03
C GLY A 111 -11.91 1.33 -5.73
N ILE A 112 -11.79 2.30 -6.65
CA ILE A 112 -12.43 3.61 -6.53
C ILE A 112 -13.94 3.45 -6.60
N SER A 113 -14.44 2.67 -7.57
CA SER A 113 -15.87 2.36 -7.69
C SER A 113 -16.42 1.77 -6.39
N TYR A 114 -15.71 0.80 -5.82
CA TYR A 114 -16.07 0.20 -4.53
C TYR A 114 -16.04 1.19 -3.36
N LEU A 115 -15.00 2.03 -3.27
CA LEU A 115 -14.87 3.05 -2.21
C LEU A 115 -15.89 4.18 -2.34
N ASN A 116 -16.46 4.39 -3.53
CA ASN A 116 -17.50 5.40 -3.76
C ASN A 116 -18.89 4.90 -3.35
N ASN A 117 -19.09 3.58 -3.25
CA ASN A 117 -20.36 3.03 -2.79
C ASN A 117 -20.65 3.45 -1.34
N PRO A 118 -21.92 3.69 -0.96
CA PRO A 118 -22.30 3.92 0.42
C PRO A 118 -21.82 2.77 1.33
N PRO A 119 -21.45 3.01 2.59
CA PRO A 119 -20.92 1.98 3.48
C PRO A 119 -21.79 0.71 3.60
N VAL A 120 -23.11 0.86 3.51
CA VAL A 120 -24.07 -0.26 3.55
C VAL A 120 -23.87 -1.26 2.40
N PHE A 121 -23.32 -0.82 1.26
CA PHE A 121 -23.08 -1.63 0.07
C PHE A 121 -21.63 -2.12 -0.06
N ARG A 122 -20.83 -2.01 1.01
CA ARG A 122 -19.41 -2.40 1.01
C ARG A 122 -19.21 -3.79 1.62
N PHE A 123 -19.35 -4.84 0.81
CA PHE A 123 -19.28 -6.24 1.26
C PHE A 123 -17.86 -6.77 1.61
N TYR A 124 -16.83 -6.03 1.22
CA TYR A 124 -15.42 -6.37 1.45
C TYR A 124 -14.77 -5.53 2.56
N GLY A 125 -15.55 -4.68 3.23
CA GLY A 125 -15.14 -3.78 4.31
C GLY A 125 -16.00 -3.99 5.55
#